data_AF-A0A453CJZ8-F1
#
_entry.id   AF-A0A453CJZ8-F1
#
_cell.length_a   1.000
_cell.length_b   1.000
_cell.length_c   1.000
_cell.angle_alpha   90.00
_cell.angle_beta   90.00
_cell.angle_gamma   90.00
#
_symmetry.space_group_name_H-M   'P 1'
#
loop_
_entity.id
_entity.type
_entity.pdbx_description
1 polymer ?
#
loop_
_entity_poly.entity_id
_entity_poly.type
_entity_poly.pdbx_seq_one_letter_code
_entity_poly.pdbx_strand_id
1 'polypeptide(L)'
;MEYYENNTARDGDGTVITFGATVRILEGRRASYSGERPEVADYSSRGPNIENSQMQLADVLKPNVMAPGHHIWGAWSPTSDALPEVQGESYAILSGTSMSTPHVAGVVALIKQRHPKW
;
A
#
# COMPACT_ATOMS: atom_id res chain seq x y z
N MET A 1 9.75 14.88 10.80
CA MET A 1 9.99 15.82 9.69
C MET A 1 11.48 15.84 9.32
N GLU A 2 12.36 15.93 10.32
CA GLU A 2 13.82 15.91 10.18
C GLU A 2 14.40 14.75 9.34
N TYR A 3 13.86 13.53 9.44
CA TYR A 3 14.29 12.41 8.58
C TYR A 3 14.05 12.70 7.09
N TYR A 4 12.87 13.20 6.74
CA TYR A 4 12.55 13.51 5.35
C TYR A 4 13.41 14.67 4.86
N GLU A 5 13.56 15.72 5.66
CA GLU A 5 14.38 16.88 5.32
C GLU A 5 15.84 16.51 5.07
N ASN A 6 16.42 15.66 5.92
CA ASN A 6 17.82 15.23 5.77
C ASN A 6 18.06 14.23 4.63
N ASN A 7 17.02 13.59 4.10
CA ASN A 7 17.12 12.60 3.02
C ASN A 7 16.52 13.10 1.68
N THR A 8 16.12 14.37 1.62
CA THR A 8 15.52 14.98 0.42
C THR A 8 16.43 16.08 -0.11
N ALA A 9 17.00 15.91 -1.29
CA ALA A 9 17.66 17.01 -1.99
C ALA A 9 16.61 17.84 -2.72
N ARG A 10 16.71 19.16 -2.59
CA ARG A 10 15.85 20.13 -3.26
C ARG A 10 16.67 21.04 -4.16
N ASP A 11 16.09 21.51 -5.25
CA ASP A 11 16.69 22.56 -6.08
C ASP A 11 16.58 23.95 -5.41
N GLY A 12 17.07 24.98 -6.09
CA GLY A 12 17.02 26.37 -5.61
C GLY A 12 15.61 26.93 -5.42
N ASP A 13 14.61 26.31 -6.05
CA ASP A 13 13.19 26.69 -5.95
C ASP A 13 12.46 25.87 -4.86
N GLY A 14 13.16 24.96 -4.18
CA GLY A 14 12.62 24.12 -3.11
C GLY A 14 11.91 22.86 -3.61
N THR A 15 11.98 22.56 -4.91
CA THR A 15 11.42 21.37 -5.53
C THR A 15 12.29 20.16 -5.21
N VAL A 16 11.69 19.04 -4.79
CA VAL A 16 12.41 17.81 -4.49
C VAL A 16 12.98 17.20 -5.77
N ILE A 17 14.31 17.17 -5.89
CA ILE A 17 15.02 16.61 -7.05
C ILE A 17 15.52 15.19 -6.82
N THR A 18 15.87 14.82 -5.58
CA THR A 18 16.22 13.45 -5.22
C THR A 18 15.75 13.13 -3.80
N PHE A 19 15.34 11.88 -3.57
CA PHE A 19 15.04 11.36 -2.24
C PHE A 19 15.84 10.08 -2.02
N GLY A 20 16.78 10.12 -1.07
CA GLY A 20 17.76 9.07 -0.80
C GLY A 20 17.38 8.14 0.35
N ALA A 21 16.10 7.99 0.67
CA ALA A 21 15.70 7.13 1.78
C ALA A 21 16.12 5.68 1.55
N THR A 22 16.97 5.18 2.45
CA THR A 22 17.34 3.77 2.50
C THR A 22 16.33 3.06 3.42
N VAL A 23 15.47 2.21 2.85
CA VAL A 23 14.58 1.36 3.62
C VAL A 23 15.22 -0.02 3.79
N ARG A 24 15.34 -0.47 5.03
CA ARG A 24 15.80 -1.83 5.33
C ARG A 24 14.63 -2.63 5.88
N ILE A 25 14.28 -3.72 5.22
CA ILE A 25 13.41 -4.74 5.81
C ILE A 25 14.23 -5.38 6.94
N LEU A 26 13.82 -5.13 8.18
CA LEU A 26 14.41 -5.76 9.37
C LEU A 26 13.78 -7.16 9.56
N GLU A 27 13.61 -7.61 10.81
CA GLU A 27 13.00 -8.90 11.11
C GLU A 27 11.64 -9.06 10.44
N GLY A 28 11.57 -9.90 9.41
CA GLY A 28 10.31 -10.43 8.93
C GLY A 28 9.83 -11.47 9.93
N ARG A 29 8.69 -11.22 10.61
CA ARG A 29 8.03 -12.27 11.39
C ARG A 29 7.76 -13.43 10.42
N ARG A 30 8.22 -14.64 10.76
CA ARG A 30 7.85 -15.85 10.01
C ARG A 30 6.33 -15.93 10.02
N ALA A 31 5.72 -15.90 8.83
CA ALA A 31 4.29 -16.12 8.69
C ALA A 31 3.98 -17.50 9.27
N SER A 32 3.13 -17.53 10.30
CA SER A 32 2.59 -18.77 10.84
C SER A 32 1.34 -19.11 10.03
N TYR A 33 1.45 -20.10 9.16
CA TYR A 33 0.30 -20.64 8.44
C TYR A 33 -0.42 -21.64 9.35
N SER A 34 -1.08 -21.16 10.41
CA SER A 34 -2.19 -21.92 10.98
C SER A 34 -3.22 -22.07 9.85
N GLY A 35 -3.80 -23.26 9.68
CA GLY A 35 -4.51 -23.72 8.45
C GLY A 35 -5.74 -22.93 7.96
N GLU A 36 -5.89 -21.67 8.34
CA GLU A 36 -6.85 -20.74 7.80
C GLU A 36 -6.39 -20.24 6.43
N ARG A 37 -7.33 -20.27 5.49
CA ARG A 37 -7.13 -19.88 4.10
C ARG A 37 -7.29 -18.36 4.03
N PRO A 38 -6.57 -17.64 3.16
CA PRO A 38 -6.90 -16.25 2.91
C PRO A 38 -8.33 -16.14 2.35
N GLU A 39 -9.14 -15.27 2.93
CA GLU A 39 -10.50 -15.00 2.52
C GLU A 39 -10.64 -13.58 1.98
N VAL A 40 -11.58 -13.38 1.04
CA VAL A 40 -11.93 -12.05 0.55
C VAL A 40 -12.66 -11.32 1.67
N ALA A 41 -12.12 -10.20 2.14
CA ALA A 41 -12.81 -9.36 3.11
C ALA A 41 -14.17 -8.87 2.58
N ASP A 42 -15.15 -8.76 3.47
CA ASP A 42 -16.53 -8.35 3.16
C ASP A 42 -16.61 -6.96 2.49
N TYR A 43 -15.76 -6.03 2.92
CA TYR A 43 -15.64 -4.68 2.36
C TYR A 43 -14.91 -4.61 1.01
N SER A 44 -14.38 -5.72 0.49
CA SER A 44 -13.67 -5.72 -0.79
C SER A 44 -14.66 -5.56 -1.95
N SER A 45 -14.50 -4.51 -2.75
CA SER A 45 -15.33 -4.30 -3.94
C SER A 45 -15.25 -5.50 -4.89
N ARG A 46 -16.42 -5.91 -5.40
CA ARG A 46 -16.57 -7.04 -6.30
C ARG A 46 -16.89 -6.56 -7.70
N GLY A 47 -16.42 -7.30 -8.71
CA GLY A 47 -16.89 -7.15 -10.07
C GLY A 47 -18.33 -7.67 -10.24
N PRO A 48 -18.87 -7.65 -11.47
CA PRO A 48 -18.19 -7.28 -12.71
C PRO A 48 -17.93 -5.78 -12.84
N ASN A 49 -16.92 -5.41 -13.65
CA ASN A 49 -16.68 -4.00 -13.98
C ASN A 49 -17.77 -3.50 -14.93
N ILE A 50 -18.21 -2.26 -14.72
CA ILE A 50 -19.20 -1.60 -15.56
C ILE A 50 -18.47 -0.62 -16.48
N GLU A 51 -18.71 -0.71 -17.78
CA GLU A 51 -18.02 0.09 -18.79
C GLU A 51 -18.59 1.51 -18.93
N ASN A 52 -19.89 1.70 -18.67
CA ASN A 52 -20.58 2.97 -18.87
C ASN A 52 -21.79 3.18 -17.95
N SER A 53 -22.39 4.37 -18.02
CA SER A 53 -23.57 4.74 -17.23
C SER A 53 -24.84 3.93 -17.58
N GLN A 54 -24.80 3.16 -18.66
CA GLN A 54 -25.84 2.24 -19.11
C GLN A 54 -25.69 0.83 -18.54
N MET A 55 -24.82 0.64 -17.54
CA MET A 55 -24.58 -0.62 -16.84
C MET A 55 -24.15 -1.78 -17.76
N GLN A 56 -23.49 -1.49 -18.87
CA GLN A 56 -22.91 -2.53 -19.72
C GLN A 56 -21.70 -3.16 -19.03
N LEU A 57 -21.64 -4.48 -19.04
CA LEU A 57 -20.52 -5.22 -18.46
C LEU A 57 -19.28 -5.01 -19.34
N ALA A 58 -18.19 -4.55 -18.74
CA ALA A 58 -16.90 -4.58 -19.40
C ALA A 58 -16.46 -6.04 -19.59
N ASP A 59 -15.90 -6.37 -20.75
CA ASP A 59 -15.33 -7.70 -21.03
C ASP A 59 -13.96 -7.92 -20.34
N VAL A 60 -13.71 -7.18 -19.25
CA VAL A 60 -12.47 -7.22 -18.48
C VAL A 60 -12.80 -7.54 -17.02
N LEU A 61 -12.35 -8.70 -16.57
CA LEU A 61 -12.57 -9.16 -15.20
C LEU A 61 -11.87 -8.25 -14.17
N LYS A 62 -12.59 -7.92 -13.09
CA LYS A 62 -12.08 -7.21 -11.92
C LYS A 62 -12.60 -7.85 -10.62
N PRO A 63 -11.82 -7.82 -9.52
CA PRO A 63 -10.41 -7.40 -9.44
C PRO A 63 -9.47 -8.44 -10.08
N ASN A 64 -8.22 -8.05 -10.39
CA ASN A 64 -7.27 -8.96 -11.06
C ASN A 64 -6.37 -9.75 -10.10
N VAL A 65 -6.13 -9.23 -8.90
CA VAL A 65 -5.22 -9.81 -7.91
C VAL A 65 -5.72 -9.50 -6.50
N MET A 66 -5.45 -10.40 -5.55
CA MET A 66 -5.69 -10.22 -4.13
C MET A 66 -4.36 -10.07 -3.39
N ALA A 67 -4.35 -9.24 -2.34
CA ALA A 67 -3.22 -9.10 -1.43
C ALA A 67 -3.72 -8.80 0.00
N PRO A 68 -2.88 -9.01 1.04
CA PRO A 68 -3.24 -8.73 2.42
C PRO A 68 -3.68 -7.27 2.62
N GLY A 69 -4.86 -7.08 3.20
CA GLY A 69 -5.42 -5.74 3.46
C GLY A 69 -6.31 -5.67 4.69
N HIS A 70 -6.32 -6.71 5.53
CA HIS A 70 -7.07 -6.76 6.78
C HIS A 70 -6.10 -6.75 7.95
N HIS A 71 -6.29 -5.84 8.91
CA HIS A 71 -5.42 -5.64 10.07
C HIS A 71 -3.93 -5.51 9.72
N ILE A 72 -3.62 -4.64 8.76
CA ILE A 72 -2.24 -4.36 8.35
C ILE A 72 -1.64 -3.30 9.29
N TRP A 73 -0.55 -3.66 9.96
CA TRP A 73 0.27 -2.74 10.74
C TRP A 73 1.17 -1.94 9.80
N GLY A 74 0.98 -0.62 9.75
CA GLY A 74 1.74 0.28 8.88
C GLY A 74 2.18 1.55 9.60
N ALA A 75 3.13 2.28 9.01
CA ALA A 75 3.54 3.58 9.51
C ALA A 75 2.36 4.57 9.45
N TRP A 76 2.26 5.41 10.47
CA TRP A 76 1.24 6.45 10.59
C TRP A 76 1.90 7.78 10.94
N SER A 77 1.30 8.88 10.53
CA SER A 77 1.81 10.20 10.89
C SER A 77 1.25 10.61 12.26
N PRO A 78 2.10 10.89 13.27
CA PRO A 78 1.66 11.36 14.58
C PRO A 78 0.83 12.64 14.52
N THR A 79 1.02 13.44 13.46
CA THR A 79 0.32 14.70 13.25
C THR A 79 -0.96 14.54 12.42
N SER A 80 -1.31 13.31 11.98
CA SER A 80 -2.54 13.07 11.25
C SER A 80 -3.74 13.12 12.17
N ASP A 81 -4.79 13.79 11.71
CA ASP A 81 -6.11 13.91 12.34
C ASP A 81 -7.17 13.04 11.65
N ALA A 82 -6.78 12.24 10.65
CA ALA A 82 -7.71 11.41 9.88
C ALA A 82 -8.37 10.31 10.73
N LEU A 83 -7.70 9.86 11.79
CA LEU A 83 -8.18 8.86 12.73
C LEU A 83 -7.82 9.30 14.16
N PRO A 84 -8.76 9.92 14.90
CA PRO A 84 -8.52 10.41 16.25
C PRO A 84 -8.02 9.33 17.22
N GLU A 85 -8.39 8.08 17.01
CA GLU A 85 -8.05 6.94 17.88
C GLU A 85 -6.56 6.59 17.86
N VAL A 86 -5.84 6.98 16.80
CA VAL A 86 -4.40 6.73 16.60
C VAL A 86 -3.61 8.03 16.43
N GLN A 87 -4.19 9.17 16.81
CA GLN A 87 -3.50 10.45 16.78
C GLN A 87 -2.30 10.43 17.75
N GLY A 88 -1.16 10.96 17.31
CA GLY A 88 0.09 10.92 18.08
C GLY A 88 0.89 9.62 17.91
N GLU A 89 0.31 8.58 17.32
CA GLU A 89 1.00 7.31 17.09
C GLU A 89 1.88 7.34 15.84
N SER A 90 3.00 6.61 15.87
CA SER A 90 3.88 6.45 14.71
C SER A 90 3.51 5.27 13.80
N TYR A 91 2.59 4.41 14.28
CA TYR A 91 2.09 3.25 13.56
C TYR A 91 0.61 3.03 13.88
N ALA A 92 -0.12 2.47 12.94
CA ALA A 92 -1.53 2.11 13.12
C ALA A 92 -1.84 0.77 12.44
N ILE A 93 -2.83 0.05 12.97
CA ILE A 93 -3.41 -1.14 12.35
C ILE A 93 -4.66 -0.70 11.60
N LEU A 94 -4.67 -0.86 10.28
CA LEU A 94 -5.79 -0.48 9.43
C LEU A 94 -6.22 -1.62 8.49
N SER A 95 -7.48 -1.55 8.07
CA SER A 95 -8.10 -2.50 7.14
C SER A 95 -8.65 -1.74 5.93
N GLY A 96 -8.41 -2.26 4.74
CA GLY A 96 -8.92 -1.69 3.49
C GLY A 96 -8.15 -2.19 2.26
N THR A 97 -8.77 -2.06 1.09
CA THR A 97 -8.07 -2.28 -0.20
C THR A 97 -6.92 -1.28 -0.40
N SER A 98 -7.01 -0.09 0.22
CA SER A 98 -5.90 0.87 0.32
C SER A 98 -4.64 0.28 0.97
N MET A 99 -4.76 -0.74 1.83
CA MET A 99 -3.63 -1.45 2.43
C MET A 99 -3.18 -2.65 1.59
N SER A 100 -4.08 -3.26 0.81
CA SER A 100 -3.71 -4.28 -0.19
C SER A 100 -2.90 -3.70 -1.35
N THR A 101 -3.25 -2.51 -1.84
CA THR A 101 -2.60 -1.84 -2.99
C THR A 101 -1.07 -1.71 -2.84
N PRO A 102 -0.51 -1.16 -1.74
CA PRO A 102 0.94 -1.03 -1.60
C PRO A 102 1.69 -2.36 -1.53
N HIS A 103 1.05 -3.46 -1.08
CA HIS A 103 1.67 -4.79 -1.13
C HIS A 103 1.91 -5.24 -2.58
N VAL A 104 0.89 -5.11 -3.44
CA VAL A 104 1.02 -5.44 -4.87
C VAL A 104 2.02 -4.51 -5.55
N ALA A 105 1.96 -3.20 -5.26
CA ALA A 105 2.90 -2.22 -5.81
C ALA A 105 4.35 -2.55 -5.43
N GLY A 106 4.61 -2.96 -4.19
CA GLY A 106 5.93 -3.38 -3.73
C GLY A 106 6.44 -4.63 -4.47
N VAL A 107 5.59 -5.65 -4.64
CA VAL A 107 5.94 -6.84 -5.43
C VAL A 107 6.25 -6.47 -6.88
N VAL A 108 5.44 -5.62 -7.50
CA VAL A 108 5.67 -5.15 -8.88
C VAL A 108 6.97 -4.36 -8.97
N ALA A 109 7.30 -3.52 -7.99
CA ALA A 109 8.55 -2.78 -7.94
C ALA A 109 9.78 -3.72 -7.89
N LEU A 110 9.72 -4.79 -7.09
CA LEU A 110 10.77 -5.81 -7.05
C LEU A 110 10.90 -6.56 -8.38
N ILE A 111 9.77 -6.91 -9.00
CA ILE A 111 9.75 -7.54 -10.34
C ILE A 111 10.40 -6.61 -11.36
N LYS A 112 10.03 -5.32 -11.38
CA LYS A 112 10.59 -4.32 -12.30
C LYS A 112 12.06 -4.06 -12.04
N GLN A 113 12.51 -4.07 -10.78
CA GLN A 113 13.93 -3.98 -10.43
C GLN A 113 14.72 -5.17 -10.99
N ARG A 114 14.16 -6.39 -10.89
CA ARG A 114 14.79 -7.62 -11.39
C ARG A 114 14.71 -7.76 -12.92
N HIS A 115 13.66 -7.24 -13.53
CA HIS A 115 13.35 -7.28 -14.96
C HIS A 115 13.02 -5.87 -15.49
N PRO A 116 14.01 -4.97 -15.65
CA PRO A 116 13.75 -3.56 -15.99
C PRO A 116 13.03 -3.32 -17.33
N LYS A 117 13.07 -4.31 -18.24
CA LYS A 117 12.50 -4.24 -19.58
C LYS A 117 11.06 -4.77 -19.69
N TRP A 118 10.50 -5.36 -18.63
CA TRP A 118 9.09 -5.78 -18.58
C TRP A 118 8.16 -4.60 -18.39
#